data_AF-A0A7J8MY48-F1
#
_entry.id   AF-A0A7J8MY48-F1
#
_cell.length_a   1.000
_cell.length_b   1.000
_cell.length_c   1.000
_cell.angle_alpha   90.00
_cell.angle_beta   90.00
_cell.angle_gamma   90.00
#
_symmetry.space_group_name_H-M   'P 1'
#
loop_
_entity.id
_entity.type
_entity.pdbx_description
1 polymer ?
#
loop_
_entity_poly.entity_id
_entity_poly.type
_entity_poly.pdbx_seq_one_letter_code
_entity_poly.pdbx_strand_id
1 'polypeptide(L)'
;MASGRQYLALLFILGIWVSQASSRSIPEVSMSDRFEQWMASYGRVYQDPSEKDKRFQIFKENVEYIESHNAGHTAKKYKLG
;
A
#
# COMPACT_ATOMS: atom_id res chain seq x y z
N MET A 1 47.86 19.67 7.77
CA MET A 1 46.58 19.18 8.33
C MET A 1 45.38 19.61 7.47
N ALA A 2 45.43 19.38 6.15
CA ALA A 2 44.39 19.83 5.21
C ALA A 2 43.67 18.67 4.49
N SER A 3 44.35 17.53 4.34
CA SER A 3 43.86 16.35 3.62
C SER A 3 42.70 15.66 4.34
N GLY A 4 42.75 15.49 5.67
CA GLY A 4 41.69 14.85 6.45
C GLY A 4 40.33 15.55 6.33
N ARG A 5 40.32 16.88 6.20
CA ARG A 5 39.09 17.68 6.07
C ARG A 5 38.43 17.49 4.70
N GLN A 6 39.22 17.21 3.66
CA GLN A 6 38.73 16.92 2.31
C GLN A 6 38.11 15.52 2.23
N TYR A 7 38.71 14.52 2.88
CA TYR A 7 38.12 13.18 2.95
C TYR A 7 36.80 13.16 3.72
N LEU A 8 36.72 13.92 4.82
CA LEU A 8 35.46 14.09 5.56
C LEU A 8 34.39 14.75 4.68
N ALA A 9 34.73 15.81 3.94
CA ALA A 9 33.81 16.46 3.02
C ALA A 9 33.33 15.51 1.91
N LEU A 10 34.22 14.68 1.36
CA LEU A 10 33.87 13.66 0.35
C LEU A 10 32.93 12.59 0.93
N LEU A 11 33.18 12.13 2.15
CA LEU A 11 32.30 11.17 2.84
C LEU A 11 30.90 11.74 3.09
N PHE A 12 30.80 13.02 3.45
CA PHE A 12 29.50 13.70 3.59
C PHE A 12 28.74 13.80 2.27
N ILE A 13 29.43 14.16 1.17
CA ILE A 13 28.79 14.26 -0.17
C ILE A 13 28.31 12.89 -0.65
N LEU A 14 29.11 11.83 -0.46
CA LEU A 14 28.73 10.46 -0.81
C LEU A 14 27.56 9.95 0.05
N GLY A 15 27.50 10.29 1.34
CA GLY A 15 26.41 9.94 2.23
C GLY A 15 25.06 10.59 1.87
N ILE A 16 25.09 11.83 1.35
CA ILE A 16 23.90 12.54 0.87
C ILE A 16 23.33 11.87 -0.38
N TRP A 17 24.17 11.33 -1.26
CA TRP A 17 23.73 10.61 -2.46
C TRP A 17 23.13 9.23 -2.16
N VAL A 18 23.64 8.53 -1.15
CA VAL A 18 23.06 7.25 -0.67
C VAL A 18 21.68 7.45 -0.03
N SER A 19 21.43 8.63 0.55
CA SER A 19 20.20 8.92 1.31
C SER A 19 18.99 9.26 0.44
N GLN A 20 19.11 9.21 -0.89
CA GLN A 20 17.96 9.31 -1.81
C GLN A 20 17.18 7.98 -1.83
N ALA A 21 16.74 7.53 -0.65
CA ALA A 21 15.65 6.60 -0.52
C ALA A 21 14.38 7.36 -0.90
N SER A 22 14.03 7.34 -2.19
CA SER A 22 12.73 7.83 -2.63
C SER A 22 11.68 7.04 -1.85
N SER A 23 11.01 7.67 -0.89
CA SER A 23 9.75 7.16 -0.37
C SER A 23 8.81 7.19 -1.57
N ARG A 24 8.74 6.09 -2.31
CA ARG A 24 7.74 5.93 -3.35
C ARG A 24 6.42 6.03 -2.61
N SER A 25 5.72 7.15 -2.75
CA SER A 25 4.31 7.20 -2.44
C SER A 25 3.70 6.08 -3.27
N ILE A 26 3.28 5.00 -2.61
CA ILE A 26 2.52 3.95 -3.27
C ILE A 26 1.33 4.69 -3.86
N PRO A 27 1.14 4.67 -5.20
CA PRO A 27 -0.03 5.30 -5.79
C PRO A 27 -1.25 4.76 -5.05
N GLU A 28 -2.10 5.67 -4.56
CA GLU A 28 -3.34 5.26 -3.90
C GLU A 28 -4.13 4.43 -4.90
N VAL A 29 -4.15 3.11 -4.69
CA VAL A 29 -4.81 2.18 -5.59
C VAL A 29 -6.31 2.39 -5.43
N SER A 30 -7.01 2.64 -6.54
CA SER A 30 -8.44 2.89 -6.48
C SER A 30 -9.18 1.65 -5.94
N MET A 31 -10.33 1.86 -5.29
CA MET A 31 -11.14 0.74 -4.81
C MET A 31 -11.58 -0.21 -5.93
N SER A 32 -11.80 0.32 -7.14
CA SER A 32 -12.07 -0.48 -8.34
C SER A 32 -10.89 -1.38 -8.72
N ASP A 33 -9.66 -0.85 -8.70
CA ASP A 33 -8.47 -1.66 -9.02
C ASP A 33 -8.27 -2.78 -7.98
N ARG A 34 -8.50 -2.49 -6.70
CA ARG A 34 -8.49 -3.50 -5.63
C ARG A 34 -9.52 -4.59 -5.87
N PHE A 35 -10.72 -4.22 -6.34
CA PHE A 35 -11.78 -5.18 -6.66
C PHE A 35 -11.42 -6.07 -7.86
N GLU A 36 -10.89 -5.50 -8.93
CA GLU A 36 -10.44 -6.27 -10.11
C GLU A 36 -9.29 -7.22 -9.75
N GLN A 37 -8.32 -6.77 -8.94
CA GLN A 37 -7.24 -7.61 -8.44
C GLN A 37 -7.77 -8.75 -7.56
N TRP A 38 -8.72 -8.47 -6.67
CA TRP A 38 -9.37 -9.49 -5.84
C TRP A 38 -10.17 -10.49 -6.68
N MET A 39 -10.88 -10.04 -7.71
CA MET A 39 -11.57 -10.96 -8.62
C MET A 39 -10.58 -11.86 -9.36
N ALA A 40 -9.48 -11.30 -9.85
CA ALA A 40 -8.44 -12.06 -10.54
C ALA A 40 -7.76 -13.08 -9.62
N SER A 41 -7.44 -12.70 -8.38
CA SER A 41 -6.75 -13.59 -7.43
C SER A 41 -7.62 -14.76 -6.95
N TYR A 42 -8.94 -14.55 -6.86
CA TYR A 42 -9.90 -15.58 -6.44
C TYR A 42 -10.70 -16.20 -7.60
N GLY A 43 -10.33 -15.92 -8.86
CA GLY A 43 -10.99 -16.48 -10.04
C GLY A 43 -12.48 -16.12 -10.18
N ARG A 44 -12.87 -14.93 -9.70
CA ARG A 44 -14.27 -14.45 -9.76
C ARG A 44 -14.53 -13.76 -11.08
N VAL A 45 -15.65 -14.11 -11.72
CA VAL A 45 -16.13 -13.47 -12.95
C VAL A 45 -17.63 -13.24 -12.82
N TYR A 46 -18.08 -12.01 -13.07
CA TYR A 46 -19.50 -11.64 -13.09
C TYR A 46 -19.87 -11.24 -14.52
N GLN A 47 -20.79 -11.98 -15.14
CA GLN A 47 -21.23 -11.73 -16.52
C GLN A 47 -22.26 -10.61 -16.60
N ASP A 48 -23.12 -10.50 -15.59
CA ASP A 48 -24.11 -9.44 -15.50
C ASP A 48 -23.49 -8.17 -14.87
N PRO A 49 -23.52 -7.01 -15.56
CA PRO A 49 -23.04 -5.76 -15.00
C PRO A 49 -23.77 -5.35 -13.71
N SER A 50 -25.08 -5.62 -13.60
CA SER A 50 -25.84 -5.26 -12.40
C SER A 50 -25.41 -6.10 -11.19
N GLU A 51 -25.15 -7.40 -11.39
CA GLU A 51 -24.54 -8.22 -10.35
C GLU A 51 -23.13 -7.72 -10.00
N LYS A 52 -22.29 -7.42 -11.00
CA LYS A 52 -20.92 -6.94 -10.77
C LYS A 52 -20.92 -5.68 -9.89
N ASP A 53 -21.80 -4.73 -10.17
CA ASP A 53 -21.93 -3.50 -9.37
C ASP A 53 -22.36 -3.77 -7.94
N LYS A 54 -23.35 -4.65 -7.73
CA LYS A 54 -23.78 -5.06 -6.38
C LYS A 54 -22.64 -5.71 -5.61
N ARG A 55 -21.88 -6.60 -6.26
CA ARG A 55 -20.74 -7.29 -5.66
C ARG A 55 -19.59 -6.33 -5.35
N PHE A 56 -19.40 -5.30 -6.18
CA PHE A 56 -18.44 -4.24 -5.93
C PHE A 56 -18.78 -3.44 -4.67
N GLN A 57 -20.05 -3.07 -4.46
CA GLN A 57 -20.45 -2.38 -3.21
C GLN A 57 -20.19 -3.24 -1.97
N ILE A 58 -20.56 -4.53 -2.02
CA ILE A 58 -20.30 -5.47 -0.92
C ILE A 58 -18.79 -5.60 -0.65
N PHE A 59 -17.97 -5.69 -1.70
CA PHE A 59 -16.52 -5.73 -1.56
C PHE A 59 -16.00 -4.48 -0.87
N LYS A 60 -16.48 -3.30 -1.28
CA LYS A 60 -16.09 -2.02 -0.69
C LYS A 60 -16.44 -1.96 0.81
N GLU A 61 -17.67 -2.29 1.17
CA GLU A 61 -18.12 -2.32 2.57
C GLU A 61 -17.29 -3.29 3.42
N ASN A 62 -16.95 -4.47 2.88
CA ASN A 62 -16.12 -5.45 3.56
C ASN A 62 -14.68 -4.94 3.78
N VAL A 63 -14.09 -4.30 2.77
CA VAL A 63 -12.75 -3.72 2.89
C VAL A 63 -12.72 -2.65 3.97
N GLU A 64 -13.68 -1.72 3.96
CA GLU A 64 -13.78 -0.66 4.98
C GLU A 64 -13.96 -1.26 6.38
N TYR A 65 -14.79 -2.31 6.51
CA TYR A 65 -14.98 -3.02 7.77
C TYR A 65 -13.69 -3.68 8.26
N ILE A 66 -12.98 -4.39 7.38
CA ILE A 66 -11.71 -5.08 7.71
C ILE A 66 -10.65 -4.06 8.13
N GLU A 67 -10.52 -2.95 7.39
CA GLU A 67 -9.56 -1.90 7.69
C GLU A 67 -9.87 -1.25 9.05
N SER A 68 -11.14 -0.92 9.31
CA SER A 68 -11.58 -0.40 10.61
C SER A 68 -11.32 -1.41 11.75
N HIS A 69 -11.66 -2.68 11.53
CA HIS A 69 -11.46 -3.76 12.50
C HIS A 69 -9.97 -3.95 12.84
N ASN A 70 -9.11 -3.86 11.82
CA ASN A 70 -7.67 -4.08 11.96
C ASN A 70 -6.91 -2.83 12.44
N ALA A 71 -7.47 -1.61 12.32
CA ALA A 71 -6.84 -0.33 12.69
C ALA A 71 -7.10 0.13 14.13
N GLY A 72 -8.05 -0.47 14.86
CA GLY A 72 -8.43 -0.05 16.21
C GLY A 72 -7.33 -0.30 17.27
N HIS A 73 -7.29 0.55 18.31
CA HIS A 73 -6.42 0.39 19.50
C HIS A 73 -6.74 -0.87 20.34
N THR A 74 -7.90 -1.48 20.07
CA THR A 74 -8.37 -2.76 20.63
C THR A 74 -8.29 -3.88 19.59
N ALA A 75 -7.39 -3.76 18.59
CA ALA A 75 -7.16 -4.77 17.57
C ALA A 75 -7.24 -6.15 18.21
N LYS A 76 -8.22 -6.94 17.78
CA LYS A 76 -8.45 -8.25 18.36
C LYS A 76 -7.21 -9.11 18.12
N LYS A 77 -7.07 -10.20 18.89
CA LYS A 77 -5.94 -11.14 18.74
C LYS A 77 -5.84 -11.76 17.33
N TYR A 78 -6.85 -11.57 16.49
CA TYR A 78 -6.89 -11.99 15.10
C TYR A 78 -7.20 -10.80 14.19
N LYS A 79 -6.79 -10.93 12.93
CA LYS A 79 -7.10 -9.97 11.86
C LYS A 79 -8.09 -10.59 10.90
N LEU A 80 -8.89 -9.74 10.28
CA LEU A 80 -9.73 -10.12 9.14
C LEU A 80 -8.96 -9.88 7.84
N GLY A 81 -9.32 -10.63 6.79
CA GLY A 81 -8.74 -10.57 5.46
C GLY A 81 -9.69 -11.10 4.40
#